data_AF-A0A397I1D9-F1
#
_entry.id   AF-A0A397I1D9-F1
#
_cell.length_a   1.000
_cell.length_b   1.000
_cell.length_c   1.000
_cell.angle_alpha   90.00
_cell.angle_beta   90.00
_cell.angle_gamma   90.00
#
_symmetry.space_group_name_H-M   'P 1'
#
loop_
_entity.id
_entity.type
_entity.pdbx_description
1 polymer ?
#
loop_
_entity_poly.entity_id
_entity_poly.type
_entity_poly.pdbx_seq_one_letter_code
_entity_poly.pdbx_strand_id
1 'polypeptide(L)'
;MITDNLVAPFPLTLVIFCLGFSSTLGMDDFLVVFSAGVKYAHQIRLEEASGVDPVIAAFVNISLSLMTFAYFGAIVPWSDLTNNPRLGPWRMIAFVLIVRLSRRLPFVVALQRWIPDIWTYKEALFSGHFGPIGVGALFLAVEARARIKTGLSSETTRLRSDHVDDDAPQALELVWPIVCFTVLASVAVHGLSMSIAKVTTAVMRPRRKIKQVDWDIPQTQSDDQCQLPYSDDEESQFRQQREALL
;
A
#
# COMPACT_ATOMS: atom_id res chain seq x y z
N MET A 1 3.69 -18.16 26.69
CA MET A 1 4.45 -17.02 27.25
C MET A 1 5.66 -16.62 26.39
N ILE A 2 6.57 -17.52 25.98
CA ILE A 2 7.68 -17.15 25.07
C ILE A 2 7.19 -16.97 23.63
N THR A 3 6.24 -17.80 23.20
CA THR A 3 5.63 -17.75 21.87
C THR A 3 4.87 -16.45 21.62
N ASP A 4 4.13 -15.95 22.61
CA ASP A 4 3.27 -14.77 22.47
C ASP A 4 4.08 -13.47 22.22
N ASN A 5 5.29 -13.39 22.78
CA ASN A 5 6.20 -12.26 22.59
C ASN A 5 6.94 -12.29 21.24
N LEU A 6 7.01 -13.45 20.58
CA LEU A 6 7.70 -13.61 19.29
C LEU A 6 6.79 -13.31 18.10
N VAL A 7 5.48 -13.40 18.27
CA VAL A 7 4.49 -13.15 17.20
C VAL A 7 4.48 -11.67 16.78
N ALA A 8 4.67 -10.75 17.72
CA ALA A 8 4.68 -9.31 17.44
C ALA A 8 5.80 -8.85 16.49
N PRO A 9 7.09 -9.23 16.67
CA PRO A 9 8.16 -8.83 15.76
C PRO A 9 8.26 -9.66 14.47
N PHE A 10 7.56 -10.81 14.38
CA PHE A 10 7.71 -11.74 13.27
C PHE A 10 7.60 -11.10 11.87
N PRO A 11 6.61 -10.24 11.56
CA PRO A 11 6.50 -9.61 10.25
C PRO A 11 7.69 -8.69 9.92
N LEU A 12 8.24 -8.01 10.92
CA LEU A 12 9.39 -7.12 10.73
C LEU A 12 10.65 -7.94 10.44
N THR A 13 10.87 -9.02 11.19
CA THR A 13 11.98 -9.94 10.93
C THR A 13 11.86 -10.59 9.56
N LEU A 14 10.65 -10.96 9.15
CA LEU A 14 10.37 -11.52 7.81
C LEU A 14 10.75 -10.53 6.70
N VAL A 15 10.35 -9.25 6.82
CA VAL A 15 10.71 -8.21 5.84
C VAL A 15 12.22 -8.01 5.76
N ILE A 16 12.91 -7.90 6.90
CA ILE A 16 14.37 -7.72 6.94
C ILE A 16 15.09 -8.94 6.35
N PHE A 17 14.61 -10.15 6.65
CA PHE A 17 15.14 -11.39 6.09
C PHE A 17 14.97 -11.44 4.56
N CYS A 18 13.77 -11.12 4.06
CA CYS A 18 13.51 -11.05 2.62
C CYS A 18 14.39 -10.02 1.90
N LEU A 19 14.60 -8.84 2.49
CA LEU A 19 15.49 -7.80 1.97
C LEU A 19 16.96 -8.25 1.92
N GLY A 20 17.44 -8.96 2.95
CA GLY A 20 18.80 -9.53 2.95
C GLY A 20 18.97 -10.64 1.91
N PHE A 21 17.95 -11.47 1.75
CA PHE A 21 17.94 -12.56 0.78
C PHE A 21 17.90 -12.04 -0.66
N SER A 22 17.04 -11.06 -0.96
CA SER A 22 16.95 -10.44 -2.30
C SER A 22 18.26 -9.76 -2.69
N SER A 23 18.89 -9.05 -1.76
CA SER A 23 20.21 -8.42 -1.96
C SER A 23 21.31 -9.44 -2.29
N THR A 24 21.32 -10.59 -1.62
CA THR A 24 22.32 -11.66 -1.87
C THR A 24 22.16 -12.30 -3.26
N LEU A 25 20.92 -12.43 -3.74
CA LEU A 25 20.61 -13.02 -5.04
C LEU A 25 20.57 -12.01 -6.19
N GLY A 26 20.67 -10.71 -5.92
CA GLY A 26 20.48 -9.66 -6.91
C GLY A 26 19.05 -9.60 -7.48
N MET A 27 18.06 -10.03 -6.70
CA MET A 27 16.64 -10.00 -7.08
C MET A 27 16.01 -8.63 -6.77
N ASP A 28 14.84 -8.35 -7.34
CA ASP A 28 14.08 -7.14 -7.02
C ASP A 28 13.52 -7.21 -5.59
N ASP A 29 13.97 -6.30 -4.73
CA ASP A 29 13.61 -6.24 -3.31
C ASP A 29 12.09 -6.10 -3.10
N PHE A 30 11.42 -5.29 -3.92
CA PHE A 30 9.99 -5.06 -3.78
C PHE A 30 9.17 -6.28 -4.13
N LEU A 31 9.51 -6.99 -5.20
CA LEU A 31 8.79 -8.18 -5.64
C LEU A 31 8.91 -9.28 -4.60
N VAL A 32 10.11 -9.52 -4.06
CA VAL A 32 10.35 -10.53 -3.03
C VAL A 32 9.55 -10.21 -1.77
N VAL A 33 9.68 -8.99 -1.22
CA VAL A 33 8.97 -8.58 -0.01
C VAL A 33 7.45 -8.56 -0.21
N PHE A 34 6.96 -8.11 -1.36
CA PHE A 34 5.54 -8.11 -1.68
C PHE A 34 4.98 -9.53 -1.76
N SER A 35 5.69 -10.45 -2.43
CA SER A 35 5.26 -11.84 -2.55
C SER A 35 5.18 -12.55 -1.19
N ALA A 36 6.17 -12.30 -0.32
CA ALA A 36 6.18 -12.79 1.06
C ALA A 36 5.01 -12.20 1.86
N GLY A 37 4.74 -10.90 1.73
CA GLY A 37 3.61 -10.23 2.38
C GLY A 37 2.24 -10.78 1.93
N VAL A 38 2.04 -11.05 0.64
CA VAL A 38 0.81 -11.67 0.12
C VAL A 38 0.63 -13.08 0.67
N LYS A 39 1.71 -13.87 0.70
CA LYS A 39 1.67 -15.22 1.27
C LYS A 39 1.35 -15.18 2.77
N TYR A 40 1.97 -14.26 3.51
CA TYR A 40 1.72 -14.04 4.93
C TYR A 40 0.27 -13.62 5.19
N ALA A 41 -0.26 -12.67 4.43
CA ALA A 41 -1.65 -12.23 4.54
C ALA A 41 -2.66 -13.38 4.26
N HIS A 42 -2.33 -14.26 3.31
CA HIS A 42 -3.15 -15.46 3.07
C HIS A 42 -3.11 -16.44 4.24
N GLN A 43 -1.97 -16.59 4.91
CA GLN A 43 -1.85 -17.49 6.08
C GLN A 43 -2.60 -16.95 7.29
N ILE A 44 -2.51 -15.64 7.58
CA ILE A 44 -3.28 -15.00 8.67
C ILE A 44 -4.80 -15.19 8.49
N ARG A 45 -5.29 -15.25 7.25
CA ARG A 45 -6.71 -15.50 6.98
C ARG A 45 -7.15 -16.93 7.34
N LEU A 46 -6.22 -17.89 7.33
CA LEU A 46 -6.50 -19.31 7.59
C LEU A 46 -6.33 -19.69 9.06
N GLU A 47 -5.43 -19.02 9.77
CA GLU A 47 -5.19 -19.20 11.20
C GLU A 47 -5.90 -18.06 11.94
N GLU A 48 -7.01 -18.34 12.63
CA GLU A 48 -7.79 -17.34 13.38
C GLU A 48 -6.87 -16.43 14.23
N ALA A 49 -6.68 -15.18 13.76
CA ALA A 49 -6.03 -14.04 14.41
C ALA A 49 -4.66 -14.31 15.08
N SER A 50 -3.60 -14.39 14.27
CA SER A 50 -2.23 -14.15 14.76
C SER A 50 -2.10 -12.77 15.42
N GLY A 51 -1.61 -12.75 16.67
CA GLY A 51 -1.63 -11.62 17.61
C GLY A 51 -0.69 -10.44 17.35
N VAL A 52 -0.64 -9.90 16.12
CA VAL A 52 -0.09 -8.54 15.93
C VAL A 52 -1.18 -7.54 16.29
N ASP A 53 -0.91 -6.69 17.29
CA ASP A 53 -1.85 -5.65 17.69
C ASP A 53 -2.15 -4.74 16.47
N PRO A 54 -3.40 -4.70 15.99
CA PRO A 54 -3.77 -3.89 14.83
C PRO A 54 -3.47 -2.41 15.04
N VAL A 55 -3.40 -1.95 16.29
CA VAL A 55 -3.02 -0.57 16.63
C VAL A 55 -1.57 -0.30 16.24
N ILE A 56 -0.64 -1.22 16.55
CA ILE A 56 0.78 -1.05 16.22
C ILE A 56 0.98 -1.06 14.70
N ALA A 57 0.36 -2.01 14.00
CA ALA A 57 0.44 -2.09 12.54
C ALA A 57 -0.11 -0.81 11.87
N ALA A 58 -1.25 -0.30 12.35
CA ALA A 58 -1.84 0.94 11.87
C ALA A 58 -0.92 2.16 12.13
N PHE A 59 -0.35 2.25 13.34
CA PHE A 59 0.57 3.33 13.70
C PHE A 59 1.83 3.32 12.83
N VAL A 60 2.44 2.14 12.62
CA VAL A 60 3.61 1.97 11.74
C VAL A 60 3.27 2.40 10.31
N ASN A 61 2.14 1.97 9.79
CA ASN A 61 1.69 2.33 8.44
C ASN A 61 1.49 3.85 8.28
N ILE A 62 0.82 4.49 9.24
CA ILE A 62 0.60 5.95 9.22
C ILE A 62 1.93 6.69 9.32
N SER A 63 2.83 6.25 10.22
CA SER A 63 4.15 6.87 10.43
C SER A 63 5.02 6.78 9.17
N LEU A 64 5.12 5.59 8.57
CA LEU A 64 5.91 5.38 7.34
C LEU A 64 5.33 6.17 6.16
N SER A 65 4.00 6.18 6.02
CA SER A 65 3.34 6.96 4.97
C SER A 65 3.60 8.45 5.15
N LEU A 66 3.46 8.96 6.37
CA LEU A 66 3.70 10.37 6.68
C LEU A 66 5.15 10.76 6.41
N MET A 67 6.13 9.97 6.90
CA MET A 67 7.55 10.22 6.66
C MET A 67 7.87 10.24 5.16
N THR A 68 7.34 9.28 4.40
CA THR A 68 7.59 9.20 2.96
C THR A 68 7.01 10.41 2.22
N PHE A 69 5.78 10.82 2.54
CA PHE A 69 5.17 11.99 1.89
C PHE A 69 5.81 13.32 2.33
N ALA A 70 6.21 13.44 3.59
CA ALA A 70 6.93 14.62 4.09
C ALA A 70 8.30 14.75 3.40
N TYR A 71 9.06 13.65 3.32
CA TYR A 71 10.33 13.61 2.59
C TYR A 71 10.15 13.91 1.10
N PHE A 72 9.16 13.28 0.47
CA PHE A 72 8.84 13.53 -0.93
C PHE A 72 8.50 15.01 -1.18
N GLY A 73 7.67 15.62 -0.33
CA GLY A 73 7.30 17.04 -0.45
C GLY A 73 8.49 17.99 -0.35
N ALA A 74 9.49 17.64 0.47
CA ALA A 74 10.70 18.45 0.65
C ALA A 74 11.67 18.41 -0.54
N ILE A 75 11.72 17.28 -1.28
CA ILE A 75 12.69 17.08 -2.38
C ILE A 75 12.13 17.42 -3.77
N VAL A 76 10.88 17.91 -3.87
CA VAL A 76 10.28 18.27 -5.16
C VAL A 76 11.05 19.43 -5.81
N PRO A 77 11.57 19.26 -7.05
CA PRO A 77 12.32 20.30 -7.74
C PRO A 77 11.39 21.34 -8.38
N TRP A 78 10.92 22.30 -7.58
CA TRP A 78 10.01 23.35 -8.06
C TRP A 78 10.64 24.27 -9.12
N SER A 79 11.94 24.51 -9.03
CA SER A 79 12.69 25.35 -9.99
C SER A 79 12.68 24.79 -11.41
N ASP A 80 12.67 23.46 -11.55
CA ASP A 80 12.75 22.80 -12.85
C ASP A 80 11.45 22.90 -13.63
N LEU A 81 10.34 23.23 -12.97
CA LEU A 81 9.03 23.46 -13.57
C LEU A 81 8.88 24.88 -14.14
N THR A 82 9.53 25.87 -13.52
CA THR A 82 9.41 27.28 -13.94
C THR A 82 10.52 27.72 -14.88
N ASN A 83 11.74 27.21 -14.68
CA ASN A 83 12.92 27.73 -15.38
C ASN A 83 13.24 26.98 -16.69
N ASN A 84 12.67 25.79 -16.90
CA ASN A 84 12.92 25.01 -18.11
C ASN A 84 11.88 25.32 -19.20
N PRO A 85 12.28 25.94 -20.34
CA PRO A 85 11.36 26.25 -21.43
C PRO A 85 10.77 24.99 -22.12
N ARG A 86 11.40 23.83 -21.93
CA ARG A 86 10.90 22.53 -22.43
C ARG A 86 9.82 21.93 -21.53
N LEU A 87 9.92 22.12 -20.21
CA LEU A 87 9.01 21.63 -19.18
C LEU A 87 8.04 22.75 -18.74
N GLY A 88 7.23 23.27 -19.67
CA GLY A 88 6.18 24.21 -19.28
C GLY A 88 5.14 23.55 -18.37
N PRO A 89 4.58 24.25 -17.36
CA PRO A 89 3.60 23.68 -16.43
C PRO A 89 2.40 23.06 -17.16
N TRP A 90 1.94 23.71 -18.24
CA TRP A 90 0.86 23.20 -19.08
C TRP A 90 1.21 21.90 -19.80
N ARG A 91 2.44 21.77 -20.32
CA ARG A 91 2.92 20.55 -20.98
C ARG A 91 3.06 19.39 -20.01
N MET A 92 3.49 19.66 -18.77
CA MET A 92 3.55 18.64 -17.72
C MET A 92 2.17 18.14 -17.32
N ILE A 93 1.19 19.02 -17.16
CA ILE A 93 -0.19 18.62 -16.87
C ILE A 93 -0.75 17.74 -18.01
N ALA A 94 -0.58 18.18 -19.25
CA ALA A 94 -1.00 17.41 -20.42
C ALA A 94 -0.30 16.04 -20.49
N PHE A 95 1.02 16.01 -20.30
CA PHE A 95 1.81 14.77 -20.28
C PHE A 95 1.32 13.81 -19.20
N VAL A 96 1.15 14.28 -17.96
CA VAL A 96 0.66 13.47 -16.86
C VAL A 96 -0.75 12.93 -17.13
N LEU A 97 -1.62 13.76 -17.70
CA LEU A 97 -2.97 13.34 -18.05
C LEU A 97 -2.95 12.24 -19.12
N ILE A 98 -2.15 12.42 -20.18
CA ILE A 98 -1.98 11.44 -21.25
C ILE A 98 -1.42 10.13 -20.70
N VAL A 99 -0.35 10.19 -19.89
CA VAL A 99 0.27 9.01 -19.29
C VAL A 99 -0.71 8.27 -18.39
N ARG A 100 -1.44 8.99 -17.53
CA ARG A 100 -2.42 8.34 -16.63
C ARG A 100 -3.57 7.69 -17.38
N LEU A 101 -4.09 8.37 -18.41
CA LEU A 101 -5.16 7.81 -19.23
C LEU A 101 -4.69 6.62 -20.05
N SER A 102 -3.44 6.61 -20.54
CA SER A 102 -2.93 5.57 -21.44
C SER A 102 -2.39 4.33 -20.72
N ARG A 103 -2.14 4.37 -19.41
CA ARG A 103 -1.34 3.32 -18.74
C ARG A 103 -2.15 2.21 -18.06
N ARG A 104 -3.38 2.46 -17.60
CA ARG A 104 -4.17 1.46 -16.86
C ARG A 104 -5.59 1.28 -17.41
N LEU A 105 -6.28 2.38 -17.71
CA LEU A 105 -7.63 2.37 -18.27
C LEU A 105 -7.74 1.54 -19.56
N PRO A 106 -6.86 1.67 -20.58
CA PRO A 106 -7.04 0.93 -21.83
C PRO A 106 -6.84 -0.57 -21.63
N PHE A 107 -5.89 -0.98 -20.79
CA PHE A 107 -5.65 -2.38 -20.51
C PHE A 107 -6.81 -3.02 -19.75
N VAL A 108 -7.32 -2.37 -18.70
CA VAL A 108 -8.45 -2.92 -17.91
C VAL A 108 -9.72 -3.01 -18.77
N VAL A 109 -9.98 -2.02 -19.63
CA VAL A 109 -11.14 -2.06 -20.54
C VAL A 109 -10.94 -3.08 -21.67
N ALA A 110 -9.73 -3.27 -22.18
CA ALA A 110 -9.45 -4.30 -23.19
C ALA A 110 -9.56 -5.72 -22.60
N LEU A 111 -9.07 -5.90 -21.37
CA LEU A 111 -9.07 -7.18 -20.64
C LEU A 111 -10.39 -7.47 -19.93
N GLN A 112 -11.38 -6.58 -19.98
CA GLN A 112 -12.68 -6.77 -19.33
C GLN A 112 -13.37 -8.07 -19.78
N ARG A 113 -13.09 -8.55 -20.99
CA ARG A 113 -13.67 -9.79 -21.51
C ARG A 113 -13.08 -11.05 -20.88
N TRP A 114 -11.88 -10.97 -20.31
CA TRP A 114 -11.17 -12.09 -19.69
C TRP A 114 -11.31 -12.14 -18.17
N ILE A 115 -11.76 -11.04 -17.54
CA ILE A 115 -11.93 -10.96 -16.09
C ILE A 115 -13.42 -11.15 -15.77
N PRO A 116 -13.85 -12.31 -15.24
CA PRO A 116 -15.27 -12.60 -14.97
C PRO A 116 -15.85 -11.76 -13.81
N ASP A 117 -15.02 -11.07 -13.05
CA ASP A 117 -15.41 -10.26 -11.88
C ASP A 117 -15.89 -8.83 -12.24
N ILE A 118 -15.72 -8.41 -13.49
CA ILE A 118 -16.09 -7.06 -13.96
C ILE A 118 -17.16 -7.19 -15.04
N TRP A 119 -18.42 -6.88 -14.72
CA TRP A 119 -19.54 -7.10 -15.63
C TRP A 119 -19.88 -5.85 -16.43
N THR A 120 -19.75 -4.68 -15.83
CA THR A 120 -20.19 -3.41 -16.43
C THR A 120 -19.01 -2.52 -16.84
N TYR A 121 -19.11 -1.83 -17.99
CA TYR A 121 -18.11 -0.81 -18.41
C TYR A 121 -17.84 0.26 -17.34
N LYS A 122 -18.86 0.59 -16.53
CA LYS A 122 -18.72 1.52 -15.39
C LYS A 122 -17.87 0.92 -14.26
N GLU A 123 -17.98 -0.38 -14.00
CA GLU A 123 -17.15 -1.10 -13.03
C GLU A 123 -15.71 -1.23 -13.55
N ALA A 124 -15.53 -1.46 -14.85
CA ALA A 124 -14.20 -1.49 -15.46
C ALA A 124 -13.49 -0.13 -15.37
N LEU A 125 -14.21 0.96 -15.64
CA LEU A 125 -13.68 2.32 -15.53
C LEU A 125 -13.37 2.66 -14.07
N PHE A 126 -14.26 2.29 -13.14
CA PHE A 126 -14.07 2.48 -11.72
C PHE A 126 -12.83 1.71 -11.24
N SER A 127 -12.76 0.40 -11.52
CA SER A 127 -11.63 -0.46 -11.18
C SER A 127 -10.31 0.09 -11.73
N GLY A 128 -10.29 0.57 -12.99
CA GLY A 128 -9.14 1.20 -13.62
C GLY A 128 -8.66 2.49 -12.94
N HIS A 129 -9.54 3.20 -12.24
CA HIS A 129 -9.20 4.39 -11.45
C HIS A 129 -8.53 4.08 -10.09
N PHE A 130 -8.76 2.89 -9.50
CA PHE A 130 -8.18 2.45 -8.19
C PHE A 130 -6.69 2.08 -8.20
N GLY A 131 -5.89 2.69 -9.08
CA GLY A 131 -4.48 2.37 -9.26
C GLY A 131 -3.61 3.61 -9.35
N PRO A 132 -3.55 4.42 -8.28
CA PRO A 132 -2.69 5.60 -8.28
C PRO A 132 -1.22 5.20 -8.43
N ILE A 133 -0.47 6.03 -9.14
CA ILE A 133 0.99 6.03 -9.07
C ILE A 133 1.36 6.51 -7.67
N GLY A 134 2.03 5.65 -6.91
CA GLY A 134 2.47 5.93 -5.54
C GLY A 134 3.97 6.16 -5.42
N VAL A 135 4.45 6.10 -4.18
CA VAL A 135 5.84 6.35 -3.79
C VAL A 135 6.84 5.31 -4.33
N GLY A 136 6.40 4.11 -4.70
CA GLY A 136 7.27 3.12 -5.34
C GLY A 136 7.89 3.61 -6.65
N ALA A 137 7.17 4.45 -7.42
CA ALA A 137 7.71 5.05 -8.64
C ALA A 137 8.85 6.04 -8.35
N LEU A 138 8.76 6.77 -7.23
CA LEU A 138 9.82 7.67 -6.77
C LEU A 138 11.08 6.88 -6.40
N PHE A 139 10.93 5.80 -5.64
CA PHE A 139 12.05 4.95 -5.29
C PHE A 139 12.75 4.40 -6.53
N LEU A 140 11.99 3.84 -7.49
CA LEU A 140 12.56 3.31 -8.72
C LEU A 140 13.26 4.39 -9.55
N ALA A 141 12.76 5.63 -9.54
CA ALA A 141 13.41 6.75 -10.21
C ALA A 141 14.72 7.15 -9.52
N VAL A 142 14.78 7.15 -8.18
CA VAL A 142 16.04 7.39 -7.43
C VAL A 142 17.04 6.28 -7.72
N GLU A 143 16.61 5.03 -7.62
CA GLU A 143 17.45 3.84 -7.86
C GLU A 143 17.98 3.82 -9.30
N ALA A 144 17.13 4.08 -10.29
CA ALA A 144 17.56 4.18 -11.68
C ALA A 144 18.61 5.28 -11.88
N ARG A 145 18.41 6.46 -11.29
CA ARG A 145 19.40 7.55 -11.35
C ARG A 145 20.71 7.19 -10.64
N ALA A 146 20.63 6.48 -9.51
CA ALA A 146 21.81 6.02 -8.78
C ALA A 146 22.61 5.02 -9.62
N ARG A 147 21.95 4.00 -10.18
CA ARG A 147 22.58 3.00 -11.06
C ARG A 147 23.21 3.63 -12.29
N ILE A 148 22.52 4.56 -12.94
CA ILE A 148 23.04 5.21 -14.14
C ILE A 148 24.23 6.11 -13.80
N LYS A 149 24.19 6.89 -12.70
CA LYS A 149 25.36 7.69 -12.27
C LYS A 149 26.57 6.84 -11.93
N THR A 150 26.37 5.73 -11.21
CA THR A 150 27.46 4.80 -10.86
C THR A 150 28.02 4.07 -12.08
N GLY A 151 27.15 3.68 -13.03
CA GLY A 151 27.54 3.13 -14.33
C GLY A 151 28.33 4.14 -15.17
N LEU A 152 27.86 5.38 -15.25
CA LEU A 152 28.56 6.48 -15.91
C LEU A 152 29.91 6.76 -15.26
N SER A 153 30.04 6.75 -13.93
CA SER A 153 31.34 6.95 -13.28
C SER A 153 32.34 5.83 -13.57
N SER A 154 31.88 4.60 -13.75
CA SER A 154 32.74 3.44 -14.09
C SER A 154 33.15 3.44 -15.57
N GLU A 155 32.28 3.95 -16.44
CA GLU A 155 32.47 3.95 -17.90
C GLU A 155 33.09 5.25 -18.43
N THR A 156 32.84 6.40 -17.79
CA THR A 156 33.47 7.71 -18.11
C THR A 156 34.97 7.68 -17.81
N THR A 157 35.43 6.90 -16.83
CA THR A 157 36.87 6.63 -16.63
C THR A 157 37.48 5.83 -17.78
N ARG A 158 36.69 5.03 -18.51
CA ARG A 158 37.13 4.23 -19.67
C ARG A 158 36.98 4.95 -21.02
N LEU A 159 35.99 5.84 -21.15
CA LEU A 159 35.62 6.51 -22.42
C LEU A 159 36.04 7.99 -22.53
N ARG A 160 36.75 8.56 -21.54
CA ARG A 160 37.39 9.89 -21.61
C ARG A 160 38.33 10.08 -22.82
N SER A 161 38.57 9.04 -23.63
CA SER A 161 39.39 9.08 -24.84
C SER A 161 38.63 9.34 -26.14
N ASP A 162 37.31 9.20 -26.24
CA ASP A 162 36.64 9.46 -27.52
C ASP A 162 35.14 9.77 -27.39
N HIS A 163 34.79 11.02 -27.69
CA HIS A 163 33.50 11.51 -28.17
C HIS A 163 32.23 10.95 -27.49
N VAL A 164 31.77 11.62 -26.43
CA VAL A 164 30.45 11.35 -25.82
C VAL A 164 29.46 12.44 -26.26
N ASP A 165 28.39 12.02 -26.95
CA ASP A 165 27.22 12.83 -27.28
C ASP A 165 26.56 13.43 -26.02
N ASP A 166 26.37 14.75 -26.02
CA ASP A 166 25.88 15.58 -24.90
C ASP A 166 24.40 15.33 -24.51
N ASP A 167 23.66 14.51 -25.26
CA ASP A 167 22.20 14.36 -25.12
C ASP A 167 21.76 13.35 -24.04
N ALA A 168 22.58 12.33 -23.74
CA ALA A 168 22.30 11.29 -22.75
C ALA A 168 22.23 11.80 -21.28
N PRO A 169 23.15 12.65 -20.79
CA PRO A 169 23.07 13.16 -19.42
C PRO A 169 21.86 14.07 -19.20
N GLN A 170 21.40 14.78 -20.23
CA GLN A 170 20.31 15.73 -20.13
C GLN A 170 18.93 15.05 -20.06
N ALA A 171 18.73 13.93 -20.76
CA ALA A 171 17.52 13.13 -20.64
C ALA A 171 17.34 12.56 -19.22
N LEU A 172 18.44 12.19 -18.57
CA LEU A 172 18.43 11.63 -17.21
C LEU A 172 18.06 12.66 -16.14
N GLU A 173 18.42 13.92 -16.34
CA GLU A 173 18.01 15.02 -15.46
C GLU A 173 16.51 15.28 -15.54
N LEU A 174 15.88 15.06 -16.70
CA LEU A 174 14.45 15.26 -16.90
C LEU A 174 13.58 14.17 -16.23
N VAL A 175 14.12 12.96 -16.03
CA VAL A 175 13.37 11.84 -15.42
C VAL A 175 12.88 12.20 -14.02
N TRP A 176 13.72 12.86 -13.23
CA TRP A 176 13.40 13.22 -11.84
C TRP A 176 12.19 14.15 -11.70
N PRO A 177 12.19 15.36 -12.30
CA PRO A 177 11.03 16.25 -12.22
C PRO A 177 9.79 15.60 -12.84
N ILE A 178 9.93 14.89 -13.97
CA ILE A 178 8.80 14.20 -14.61
C ILE A 178 8.12 13.21 -13.66
N VAL A 179 8.89 12.35 -12.98
CA VAL A 179 8.34 11.37 -12.05
C VAL A 179 7.74 12.06 -10.82
N CYS A 180 8.42 13.05 -10.24
CA CYS A 180 7.91 13.80 -9.08
C CYS A 180 6.55 14.44 -9.37
N PHE A 181 6.41 15.17 -10.48
CA PHE A 181 5.14 15.80 -10.84
C PHE A 181 4.05 14.78 -11.22
N THR A 182 4.44 13.68 -11.88
CA THR A 182 3.51 12.59 -12.19
C THR A 182 2.93 11.95 -10.92
N VAL A 183 3.77 11.67 -9.92
CA VAL A 183 3.32 11.12 -8.63
C VAL A 183 2.46 12.13 -7.87
N LEU A 184 2.90 13.40 -7.80
CA LEU A 184 2.17 14.45 -7.09
C LEU A 184 0.76 14.63 -7.65
N ALA A 185 0.63 14.78 -8.97
CA ALA A 185 -0.65 14.88 -9.65
C ALA A 185 -1.47 13.59 -9.53
N SER A 186 -0.81 12.42 -9.52
CA SER A 186 -1.46 11.13 -9.29
C SER A 186 -2.18 11.07 -7.94
N VAL A 187 -1.42 11.32 -6.88
CA VAL A 187 -1.90 11.31 -5.50
C VAL A 187 -2.98 12.38 -5.29
N ALA A 188 -2.79 13.59 -5.82
CA ALA A 188 -3.76 14.67 -5.70
C ALA A 188 -5.11 14.32 -6.33
N VAL A 189 -5.13 13.92 -7.62
CA VAL A 189 -6.39 13.59 -8.32
C VAL A 189 -7.07 12.38 -7.69
N HIS A 190 -6.30 11.35 -7.31
CA HIS A 190 -6.88 10.16 -6.71
C HIS A 190 -7.42 10.44 -5.30
N GLY A 191 -6.64 11.12 -4.45
CA GLY A 191 -7.06 11.51 -3.09
C GLY A 191 -8.28 12.43 -3.10
N LEU A 192 -8.31 13.42 -3.99
CA LEU A 192 -9.47 14.30 -4.17
C LEU A 192 -10.69 13.53 -4.66
N SER A 193 -10.53 12.63 -5.64
CA SER A 193 -11.66 11.83 -6.15
C SER A 193 -12.31 10.94 -5.09
N MET A 194 -11.50 10.31 -4.21
CA MET A 194 -12.03 9.51 -3.09
C MET A 194 -12.76 10.38 -2.06
N SER A 195 -12.19 11.56 -1.77
CA SER A 195 -12.79 12.52 -0.84
C SER A 195 -14.14 13.01 -1.37
N ILE A 196 -14.21 13.37 -2.66
CA ILE A 196 -15.44 13.77 -3.34
C ILE A 196 -16.45 12.61 -3.37
N ALA A 197 -16.03 11.38 -3.67
CA ALA A 197 -16.93 10.22 -3.66
C ALA A 197 -17.57 9.99 -2.27
N LYS A 198 -16.80 10.16 -1.19
CA LYS A 198 -17.32 10.07 0.18
C LYS A 198 -18.29 11.21 0.50
N VAL A 199 -17.95 12.46 0.13
CA VAL A 199 -18.80 13.64 0.38
C VAL A 199 -20.10 13.55 -0.41
N THR A 200 -20.04 13.25 -1.70
CA THR A 200 -21.23 13.08 -2.56
C THR A 200 -22.15 12.00 -2.02
N THR A 201 -21.61 10.85 -1.61
CA THR A 201 -22.42 9.78 -0.98
C THR A 201 -23.02 10.22 0.36
N ALA A 202 -22.28 10.98 1.18
CA ALA A 202 -22.79 11.50 2.45
C ALA A 202 -23.93 12.52 2.24
N VAL A 203 -23.82 13.36 1.22
CA VAL A 203 -24.84 14.37 0.86
C VAL A 203 -26.05 13.73 0.18
N MET A 204 -25.85 12.69 -0.63
CA MET A 204 -26.93 12.03 -1.41
C MET A 204 -27.65 10.90 -0.65
N ARG A 205 -27.21 10.50 0.55
CA ARG A 205 -27.93 9.49 1.34
C ARG A 205 -29.20 10.09 1.94
N PRO A 206 -30.42 9.68 1.50
CA PRO A 206 -31.60 9.91 2.33
C PRO A 206 -31.38 9.20 3.67
N ARG A 207 -31.73 9.85 4.79
CA ARG A 207 -31.76 9.23 6.12
C ARG A 207 -32.70 8.02 6.09
N ARG A 208 -32.20 6.84 5.74
CA ARG A 208 -32.89 5.57 6.02
C ARG A 208 -32.91 5.45 7.54
N LYS A 209 -34.07 5.67 8.15
CA LYS A 209 -34.31 5.23 9.53
C LYS A 209 -34.04 3.73 9.54
N ILE A 210 -32.96 3.32 10.17
CA ILE A 210 -32.77 1.93 10.57
C ILE A 210 -33.94 1.66 11.52
N LYS A 211 -34.95 0.92 11.06
CA LYS A 211 -35.97 0.39 11.95
C LYS A 211 -35.22 -0.60 12.83
N GLN A 212 -35.02 -0.24 14.09
CA GLN A 212 -34.48 -1.12 15.11
C GLN A 212 -35.31 -2.41 15.04
N VAL A 213 -34.67 -3.48 14.57
CA VAL A 213 -35.28 -4.81 14.59
C VAL A 213 -35.25 -5.20 16.05
N ASP A 214 -36.43 -5.15 16.65
CA ASP A 214 -36.66 -5.59 18.02
C ASP A 214 -36.53 -7.11 18.04
N TRP A 215 -35.50 -7.60 18.72
CA TRP A 215 -35.34 -9.02 18.99
C TRP A 215 -36.13 -9.36 20.24
N ASP A 216 -37.46 -9.29 20.16
CA ASP A 216 -38.32 -9.93 21.17
C ASP A 216 -38.13 -11.43 21.02
N ILE A 217 -37.18 -11.97 21.79
CA ILE A 217 -37.02 -13.41 21.99
C ILE A 217 -38.27 -13.86 22.76
N PRO A 218 -39.14 -14.72 22.18
CA PRO A 218 -40.28 -15.25 22.91
C PRO A 218 -39.75 -16.10 24.06
N GLN A 219 -40.02 -15.68 25.30
CA GLN A 219 -39.87 -16.58 26.45
C GLN A 219 -40.95 -17.66 26.34
N THR A 220 -40.64 -18.68 25.55
CA THR A 220 -41.42 -19.91 25.50
C THR A 220 -40.97 -20.73 26.69
N GLN A 221 -41.74 -20.64 27.77
CA GLN A 221 -41.67 -21.55 28.90
C GLN A 221 -42.16 -22.92 28.40
N SER A 222 -41.22 -23.82 28.12
CA SER A 222 -41.49 -25.25 27.95
C SER A 222 -40.25 -26.01 28.43
N ASP A 223 -40.43 -26.69 29.55
CA ASP A 223 -39.56 -27.72 30.10
C ASP A 223 -39.06 -28.66 29.00
N ASP A 224 -37.73 -28.82 28.89
CA ASP A 224 -37.04 -30.12 28.77
C ASP A 224 -35.55 -29.95 28.45
N GLN A 225 -34.77 -30.82 29.06
CA GLN A 225 -33.32 -30.83 29.17
C GLN A 225 -32.54 -30.89 27.83
N CYS A 226 -31.47 -30.11 27.74
CA CYS A 226 -30.20 -30.57 27.14
C CYS A 226 -29.03 -29.96 27.91
N GLN A 227 -28.60 -30.65 28.96
CA GLN A 227 -27.37 -30.40 29.70
C GLN A 227 -26.16 -30.77 28.83
N LEU A 228 -25.21 -29.84 28.69
CA LEU A 228 -23.81 -30.14 28.32
C LEU A 228 -22.93 -29.76 29.52
N PRO A 229 -21.96 -30.60 29.92
CA PRO A 229 -21.28 -30.46 31.20
C PRO A 229 -20.19 -29.39 31.13
N TYR A 230 -20.34 -28.33 31.92
CA TYR A 230 -19.26 -27.41 32.27
C TYR A 230 -18.76 -27.83 33.66
N SER A 231 -17.49 -28.22 33.74
CA SER A 231 -16.85 -28.75 34.96
C SER A 231 -16.46 -27.60 35.89
N ASP A 232 -17.17 -27.47 37.01
CA ASP A 232 -16.93 -26.49 38.10
C ASP A 232 -15.67 -26.79 38.94
N ASP A 233 -14.83 -27.75 38.53
CA ASP A 233 -13.68 -28.21 39.33
C ASP A 233 -12.45 -27.27 39.24
N GLU A 234 -12.35 -26.38 38.25
CA GLU A 234 -11.17 -25.51 38.11
C GLU A 234 -11.26 -24.21 38.95
N GLU A 235 -12.46 -23.69 39.23
CA GLU A 235 -12.59 -22.44 40.00
C GLU A 235 -12.33 -22.67 41.51
N SER A 236 -12.58 -23.89 42.01
CA SER A 236 -12.35 -24.25 43.42
C SER A 236 -10.86 -24.45 43.73
N GLN A 237 -10.07 -24.99 42.81
CA GLN A 237 -8.62 -25.16 42.98
C GLN A 237 -7.87 -23.82 43.00
N PHE A 238 -8.28 -22.85 42.19
CA PHE A 238 -7.68 -21.51 42.20
C PHE A 238 -7.94 -20.73 43.49
N ARG A 239 -9.06 -20.98 44.18
CA ARG A 239 -9.33 -20.37 45.50
C ARG A 239 -8.48 -21.00 46.61
N GLN A 240 -8.35 -22.33 46.63
CA GLN A 240 -7.51 -23.02 47.62
C GLN A 240 -6.02 -22.64 47.51
N GLN A 241 -5.52 -22.44 46.29
CA GLN A 241 -4.12 -22.10 46.07
C GLN A 241 -3.79 -20.64 46.42
N ARG A 242 -4.79 -19.74 46.43
CA ARG A 242 -4.65 -18.35 46.91
C ARG A 242 -4.64 -18.24 48.44
N GLU A 243 -5.28 -19.17 49.15
CA GLU A 243 -5.33 -19.15 50.62
C GLU A 243 -4.10 -19.79 51.27
N ALA A 244 -3.33 -20.61 50.54
CA ALA A 244 -2.11 -21.27 51.06
C ALA A 244 -0.82 -20.42 50.95
N LEU A 245 -0.89 -19.19 50.42
CA LEU A 245 0.25 -18.29 50.24
C LEU A 245 0.16 -17.00 51.08
N LEU A 246 -0.77 -16.95 52.04
CA LEU A 246 -0.86 -15.96 53.13
C LEU A 246 -0.64 -16.65 54.47
#